data_AF-A0A5N9GJ15-F1
#
_entry.id   AF-A0A5N9GJ15-F1
#
_cell.length_a   1.000
_cell.length_b   1.000
_cell.length_c   1.000
_cell.angle_alpha   90.00
_cell.angle_beta   90.00
_cell.angle_gamma   90.00
#
_symmetry.space_group_name_H-M   'P 1'
#
loop_
_entity.id
_entity.type
_entity.pdbx_description
1 polymer ?
#
loop_
_entity_poly.entity_id
_entity_poly.type
_entity_poly.pdbx_seq_one_letter_code
_entity_poly.pdbx_strand_id
1 'polypeptide(L)'
;MAAQQGVPIDRNSGVDIIAGPHNVTVVMVNQNLAAGFIQMALFITVADTGAIVPDARVIIMADNEGQDYEGWATALNSPADLERYDVRMNLGSTGEWKINVDVSSSLGQGGAEALTLEVPALNRYTSGSMVFFGIFAAMMLGVAYLFWSVKRNNRRKREVAQGES
;
A
#
# COMPACT_ATOMS: atom_id res chain seq x y z
N MET A 1 -11.90 -7.17 29.51
CA MET A 1 -11.12 -6.68 28.35
C MET A 1 -10.04 -7.70 28.06
N ALA A 2 -10.18 -8.52 27.02
CA ALA A 2 -9.14 -9.45 26.62
C ALA A 2 -8.10 -8.68 25.81
N ALA A 3 -6.88 -8.54 26.35
CA ALA A 3 -5.73 -8.11 25.56
C ALA A 3 -5.59 -9.13 24.41
N GLN A 4 -5.60 -8.65 23.16
CA GLN A 4 -5.20 -9.46 22.02
C GLN A 4 -3.76 -9.90 22.30
N GLN A 5 -3.57 -11.17 22.68
CA GLN A 5 -2.26 -11.78 22.75
C GLN A 5 -1.66 -11.63 21.34
N GLY A 6 -0.64 -10.77 21.23
CA GLY A 6 0.03 -10.54 19.96
C GLY A 6 0.45 -11.88 19.37
N VAL A 7 0.14 -12.09 18.10
CA VAL A 7 0.56 -13.29 17.37
C VAL A 7 2.07 -13.47 17.60
N PRO A 8 2.53 -14.66 18.01
CA PRO A 8 3.96 -14.93 18.16
C PRO A 8 4.64 -14.66 16.81
N ILE A 9 5.58 -13.72 16.79
CA ILE A 9 6.36 -13.43 15.59
C ILE A 9 7.57 -14.36 15.62
N ASP A 10 7.70 -15.20 14.59
CA ASP A 10 8.84 -16.09 14.46
C ASP A 10 10.07 -15.30 14.01
N ARG A 11 11.07 -15.17 14.89
CA ARG A 11 12.35 -14.49 14.59
C ARG A 11 13.07 -15.12 13.40
N ASN A 12 12.90 -16.43 13.19
CA ASN A 12 13.57 -17.15 12.11
C ASN A 12 12.97 -16.87 10.72
N SER A 13 11.82 -16.18 10.67
CA SER A 13 11.20 -15.75 9.42
C SER A 13 11.69 -14.38 8.93
N GLY A 14 12.55 -13.72 9.71
CA GLY A 14 13.11 -12.41 9.39
C GLY A 14 14.40 -12.45 8.59
N VAL A 15 14.87 -11.26 8.22
CA VAL A 15 16.18 -11.02 7.60
C VAL A 15 17.11 -10.42 8.64
N ASP A 16 18.30 -11.00 8.79
CA ASP A 16 19.34 -10.47 9.66
C ASP A 16 20.27 -9.52 8.90
N ILE A 17 20.51 -8.35 9.50
CA ILE A 17 21.42 -7.33 8.96
C ILE A 17 22.35 -6.80 10.04
N ILE A 18 23.56 -6.40 9.63
CA ILE A 18 24.55 -5.79 10.52
C ILE A 18 24.54 -4.27 10.32
N ALA A 19 24.11 -3.54 11.35
CA ALA A 19 24.01 -2.09 11.37
C ALA A 19 25.00 -1.52 12.42
N GLY A 20 26.27 -1.39 12.02
CA GLY A 20 27.36 -1.01 12.92
C GLY A 20 27.60 -2.09 13.99
N PRO A 21 27.58 -1.76 15.30
CA PRO A 21 27.77 -2.75 16.37
C PRO A 21 26.53 -3.60 16.65
N HIS A 22 25.44 -3.39 15.91
CA HIS A 22 24.16 -4.05 16.12
C HIS A 22 23.90 -5.11 15.05
N ASN A 23 23.40 -6.27 15.46
CA ASN A 23 22.69 -7.19 14.59
C ASN A 23 21.18 -6.95 14.73
N VAL A 24 20.49 -6.79 13.61
CA VAL A 24 19.06 -6.47 13.56
C VAL A 24 18.35 -7.53 12.76
N THR A 25 17.42 -8.25 13.41
CA THR A 25 16.51 -9.17 12.74
C THR A 25 15.22 -8.43 12.41
N VAL A 26 14.89 -8.30 11.12
CA VAL A 26 13.69 -7.62 10.64
C VAL A 26 12.66 -8.64 10.18
N VAL A 27 11.49 -8.66 10.82
CA VAL A 27 10.39 -9.58 10.50
C VAL A 27 9.17 -8.81 10.00
N MET A 28 8.67 -9.18 8.82
CA MET A 28 7.42 -8.63 8.28
C MET A 28 6.21 -9.25 8.99
N VAL A 29 5.42 -8.42 9.67
CA VAL A 29 4.24 -8.84 10.42
C VAL A 29 3.02 -9.00 9.51
N ASN A 30 2.87 -8.14 8.50
CA ASN A 30 1.82 -8.26 7.49
C ASN A 30 2.40 -8.69 6.13
N GLN A 31 1.78 -9.68 5.50
CA GLN A 31 2.23 -10.20 4.19
C GLN A 31 1.37 -9.74 3.01
N ASN A 32 0.29 -9.00 3.24
CA ASN A 32 -0.57 -8.49 2.17
C ASN A 32 -0.40 -6.97 2.01
N LEU A 33 0.42 -6.57 1.04
CA LEU A 33 0.83 -5.19 0.75
C LEU A 33 -0.21 -4.37 -0.05
N ALA A 34 -1.46 -4.81 -0.13
CA ALA A 34 -2.45 -4.26 -1.07
C ALA A 34 -2.92 -2.81 -0.82
N ALA A 35 -2.43 -2.09 0.20
CA ALA A 35 -2.91 -0.75 0.48
C ALA A 35 -1.94 0.12 1.30
N GLY A 36 -0.66 0.12 0.95
CA GLY A 36 0.25 1.18 1.41
C GLY A 36 0.47 1.24 2.92
N PHE A 37 0.47 0.12 3.63
CA PHE A 37 0.99 0.06 5.00
C PHE A 37 1.77 -1.22 5.22
N ILE A 38 2.95 -1.08 5.84
CA ILE A 38 3.74 -2.20 6.34
C ILE A 38 3.83 -2.14 7.85
N GLN A 39 3.89 -3.32 8.44
CA GLN A 39 4.17 -3.51 9.85
C GLN A 39 5.33 -4.48 9.98
N MET A 40 6.35 -4.08 10.73
CA MET A 40 7.53 -4.88 10.99
C MET A 40 7.79 -4.99 12.49
N ALA A 41 8.35 -6.12 12.88
CA ALA A 41 8.93 -6.33 14.20
C ALA A 41 10.45 -6.46 14.03
N LEU A 42 11.20 -5.71 14.83
CA LEU A 42 12.65 -5.67 14.80
C LEU A 42 13.18 -6.19 16.14
N PHE A 43 14.23 -6.99 16.08
CA PHE A 43 14.94 -7.49 17.26
C PHE A 43 16.39 -7.04 17.16
N ILE A 44 16.90 -6.41 18.23
CA ILE A 44 18.20 -5.74 18.21
C ILE A 44 19.11 -6.41 19.22
N THR A 45 20.22 -6.92 18.71
CA THR A 45 21.24 -7.58 19.51
C THR A 45 22.62 -7.01 19.21
N VAL A 46 23.56 -7.21 20.12
CA VAL A 46 24.97 -6.91 19.90
C VAL A 46 25.52 -7.89 18.86
N ALA A 47 26.15 -7.38 17.80
CA ALA A 47 26.62 -8.23 16.70
C ALA A 47 27.62 -9.30 17.13
N ASP A 48 28.51 -8.97 18.09
CA ASP A 48 29.57 -9.89 18.53
C ASP A 48 29.10 -10.95 19.54
N THR A 49 28.14 -10.60 20.41
CA THR A 49 27.78 -11.41 21.58
C THR A 49 26.35 -11.93 21.55
N GLY A 50 25.48 -11.37 20.71
CA GLY A 50 24.06 -11.67 20.69
C GLY A 50 23.27 -11.13 21.90
N ALA A 51 23.89 -10.33 22.77
CA ALA A 51 23.20 -9.74 23.91
C ALA A 51 22.13 -8.73 23.47
N ILE A 52 21.03 -8.63 24.20
CA ILE A 52 19.92 -7.71 23.90
C ILE A 52 20.36 -6.26 24.12
N VAL A 53 19.89 -5.35 23.25
CA VAL A 53 20.10 -3.90 23.40
C VAL A 53 18.76 -3.22 23.80
N PRO A 54 18.56 -2.92 25.10
CA PRO A 54 17.26 -2.47 25.62
C PRO A 54 16.94 -0.98 25.37
N ASP A 55 17.95 -0.16 25.09
CA ASP A 55 17.85 1.30 24.93
C ASP A 55 18.16 1.77 23.49
N ALA A 56 17.98 0.88 22.52
CA ALA A 56 18.21 1.21 21.12
C ALA A 56 17.12 2.16 20.59
N ARG A 57 17.55 3.22 19.92
CA ARG A 57 16.71 4.07 19.07
C ARG A 57 16.85 3.58 17.64
N VAL A 58 15.74 3.18 17.05
CA VAL A 58 15.69 2.69 15.68
C VAL A 58 14.84 3.59 14.80
N ILE A 59 15.44 4.02 13.70
CA ILE A 59 14.78 4.79 12.65
C ILE A 59 14.79 3.92 11.39
N ILE A 60 13.65 3.84 10.73
CA ILE A 60 13.50 3.17 9.44
C ILE A 60 13.21 4.22 8.39
N MET A 61 13.96 4.15 7.30
CA MET A 61 13.82 4.98 6.12
C MET A 61 13.43 4.07 4.95
N ALA A 62 12.36 4.42 4.26
CA ALA A 62 11.87 3.70 3.10
C ALA A 62 11.98 4.62 1.88
N ASP A 63 12.65 4.16 0.84
CA ASP A 63 12.84 4.92 -0.41
C ASP A 63 12.25 4.16 -1.59
N ASN A 64 11.53 4.86 -2.46
CA ASN A 64 11.03 4.34 -3.73
C ASN A 64 11.85 4.95 -4.86
N GLU A 65 12.88 4.21 -5.28
CA GLU A 65 13.87 4.65 -6.28
C GLU A 65 13.24 5.06 -7.62
N GLY A 66 12.02 4.62 -7.92
CA GLY A 66 11.34 4.90 -9.18
C GLY A 66 10.44 6.14 -9.18
N GLN A 67 10.10 6.70 -8.01
CA GLN A 67 9.04 7.73 -7.90
C GLN A 67 9.34 8.89 -6.93
N ASP A 68 10.58 9.06 -6.47
CA ASP A 68 11.00 10.11 -5.51
C ASP A 68 10.09 10.17 -4.25
N TYR A 69 9.65 9.00 -3.76
CA TYR A 69 8.88 8.89 -2.53
C TYR A 69 9.73 8.36 -1.40
N GLU A 70 9.75 9.08 -0.28
CA GLU A 70 10.47 8.70 0.91
C GLU A 70 9.52 8.62 2.12
N GLY A 71 9.73 7.63 2.98
CA GLY A 71 8.98 7.41 4.21
C GLY A 71 9.91 7.23 5.40
N TRP A 72 9.57 7.84 6.53
CA TRP A 72 10.34 7.72 7.77
C TRP A 72 9.44 7.19 8.88
N ALA A 73 9.96 6.28 9.69
CA ALA A 73 9.26 5.78 10.87
C ALA A 73 10.24 5.43 11.99
N THR A 74 9.78 5.52 13.22
CA THR A 74 10.57 5.10 14.40
C THR A 74 10.02 3.77 14.90
N ALA A 75 10.91 2.80 15.15
CA ALA A 75 10.51 1.57 15.82
C ALA A 75 10.39 1.80 17.32
N LEU A 76 9.30 1.35 17.91
CA LEU A 76 9.00 1.54 19.33
C LEU A 76 9.11 0.21 20.06
N ASN A 77 9.78 0.22 21.21
CA ASN A 77 9.87 -0.96 22.06
C ASN A 77 8.46 -1.42 22.50
N SER A 78 8.17 -2.71 22.36
CA SER A 78 6.86 -3.30 22.62
C SER A 78 6.69 -3.56 24.13
N PRO A 79 5.65 -3.00 24.78
CA PRO A 79 5.46 -3.19 26.23
C PRO A 79 5.26 -4.65 26.67
N ALA A 80 4.85 -5.51 25.74
CA ALA A 80 4.62 -6.94 25.98
C ALA A 80 5.87 -7.81 25.76
N ASP A 81 6.88 -7.30 25.05
CA ASP A 81 8.13 -7.98 24.73
C ASP A 81 9.25 -6.93 24.61
N LEU A 82 10.07 -6.81 25.65
CA LEU A 82 11.11 -5.78 25.75
C LEU A 82 12.23 -5.93 24.71
N GLU A 83 12.33 -7.09 24.06
CA GLU A 83 13.30 -7.36 23.00
C GLU A 83 12.79 -6.96 21.62
N ARG A 84 11.50 -6.62 21.51
CA ARG A 84 10.81 -6.36 20.25
C ARG A 84 10.57 -4.88 20.06
N TYR A 85 10.91 -4.39 18.87
CA TYR A 85 10.59 -3.06 18.41
C TYR A 85 9.58 -3.14 17.27
N ASP A 86 8.41 -2.56 17.45
CA ASP A 86 7.36 -2.53 16.44
C ASP A 86 7.42 -1.23 15.64
N VAL A 87 7.30 -1.35 14.32
CA VAL A 87 7.11 -0.20 13.44
C VAL A 87 5.95 -0.42 12.49
N ARG A 88 5.24 0.66 12.21
CA ARG A 88 4.24 0.75 11.17
C ARG A 88 4.52 1.98 10.32
N MET A 89 4.53 1.82 9.01
CA MET A 89 4.68 2.94 8.08
C MET A 89 3.74 2.81 6.89
N ASN A 90 3.48 3.94 6.24
CA ASN A 90 2.70 3.99 5.00
C ASN A 90 3.65 4.00 3.80
N LEU A 91 3.39 3.12 2.83
CA LEU A 91 4.05 3.15 1.52
C LEU A 91 3.09 3.82 0.54
N GLY A 92 3.36 5.10 0.26
CA GLY A 92 2.42 5.99 -0.43
C GLY A 92 2.21 5.71 -1.92
N SER A 93 2.97 4.79 -2.51
CA SER A 93 2.97 4.47 -3.92
C SER A 93 3.29 3.00 -4.19
N THR A 94 3.00 2.57 -5.42
CA THR A 94 3.30 1.24 -5.94
C THR A 94 4.71 1.21 -6.52
N GLY A 95 5.34 0.05 -6.59
CA GLY A 95 6.70 -0.14 -7.10
C GLY A 95 7.64 -0.73 -6.06
N GLU A 96 8.93 -0.71 -6.36
CA GLU A 96 9.98 -1.21 -5.47
C GLU A 96 10.31 -0.17 -4.38
N TRP A 97 10.45 -0.66 -3.15
CA TRP A 97 10.78 0.11 -1.97
C TRP A 97 11.97 -0.49 -1.26
N LYS A 98 13.02 0.30 -1.04
CA LYS A 98 14.18 -0.08 -0.24
C LYS A 98 14.00 0.37 1.19
N ILE A 99 14.07 -0.59 2.11
CA ILE A 99 13.92 -0.34 3.55
C ILE A 99 15.30 -0.32 4.18
N ASN A 100 15.71 0.83 4.70
CA ASN A 100 16.94 1.05 5.44
C ASN A 100 16.64 1.18 6.94
N VAL A 101 17.48 0.58 7.77
CA VAL A 101 17.37 0.64 9.23
C VAL A 101 18.62 1.32 9.78
N ASP A 102 18.42 2.36 10.59
CA ASP A 102 19.47 3.03 11.36
C ASP A 102 19.22 2.79 12.86
N VAL A 103 20.23 2.24 13.53
CA VAL A 103 20.19 1.91 14.96
C VAL A 103 21.24 2.74 15.69
N SER A 104 20.80 3.40 16.76
CA SER A 104 21.65 4.14 17.68
C SER A 104 21.44 3.68 19.12
N SER A 105 22.53 3.42 19.84
CA SER A 105 22.51 3.05 21.27
C SER A 105 23.78 3.55 21.96
N SER A 106 23.95 3.22 23.24
CA SER A 106 25.20 3.47 23.97
C SER A 106 26.44 2.75 23.37
N LEU A 107 26.23 1.73 22.52
CA LEU A 107 27.30 1.00 21.84
C LEU A 107 27.80 1.69 20.56
N GLY A 108 27.05 2.68 20.04
CA GLY A 108 27.36 3.40 18.82
C GLY A 108 26.14 3.55 17.90
N GLN A 109 26.38 3.98 16.66
CA GLN A 109 25.38 4.11 15.61
C GLN A 109 25.80 3.33 14.37
N GLY A 110 24.83 2.76 13.65
CA GLY A 110 25.06 2.17 12.34
C GLY A 110 23.76 1.96 11.58
N GLY A 111 23.85 2.02 10.25
CA GLY A 111 22.73 1.80 9.36
C GLY A 111 23.04 0.74 8.30
N ALA A 112 22.00 0.03 7.86
CA ALA A 112 22.08 -0.95 6.78
C ALA A 112 20.76 -1.07 6.04
N GLU A 113 20.83 -1.49 4.77
CA GLU A 113 19.66 -1.89 4.00
C GLU A 113 19.13 -3.22 4.53
N ALA A 114 17.88 -3.24 4.95
CA ALA A 114 17.23 -4.42 5.53
C ALA A 114 16.64 -5.33 4.47
N LEU A 115 15.82 -4.76 3.59
CA LEU A 115 15.04 -5.53 2.62
C LEU A 115 14.46 -4.63 1.52
N THR A 116 14.21 -5.22 0.37
CA THR A 116 13.48 -4.60 -0.74
C THR A 116 12.07 -5.20 -0.83
N LEU A 117 11.04 -4.34 -0.92
CA LEU A 117 9.64 -4.73 -1.05
C LEU A 117 9.09 -4.28 -2.40
N GLU A 118 8.31 -5.12 -3.06
CA GLU A 118 7.53 -4.71 -4.23
C GLU A 118 6.06 -4.54 -3.87
N VAL A 119 5.56 -3.31 -4.00
CA VAL A 119 4.16 -2.95 -3.77
C VAL A 119 3.40 -3.02 -5.10
N PRO A 120 2.50 -4.01 -5.29
CA PRO A 120 1.86 -4.22 -6.59
C PRO A 120 0.91 -3.09 -6.95
N ALA A 121 0.88 -2.70 -8.22
CA ALA A 121 -0.14 -1.81 -8.73
C ALA A 121 -1.52 -2.49 -8.66
N LEU A 122 -2.47 -1.87 -7.95
CA LEU A 122 -3.86 -2.29 -8.04
C LEU A 122 -4.29 -2.11 -9.49
N ASN A 123 -4.49 -3.22 -10.20
CA ASN A 123 -5.02 -3.20 -11.56
C ASN A 123 -6.46 -2.64 -11.49
N ARG A 124 -6.60 -1.32 -11.63
CA ARG A 124 -7.89 -0.64 -11.70
C ARG A 124 -8.58 -1.18 -12.93
N TYR A 125 -9.50 -2.11 -12.72
CA TYR A 125 -10.34 -2.70 -13.74
C TYR A 125 -11.20 -1.59 -14.37
N THR A 126 -10.67 -0.90 -15.39
CA THR A 126 -11.33 0.16 -16.16
C THR A 126 -12.53 -0.36 -16.97
N SER A 127 -12.72 -1.68 -17.01
CA SER A 127 -13.84 -2.37 -17.69
C SER A 127 -15.22 -1.86 -17.27
N GLY A 128 -15.41 -1.49 -15.99
CA GLY A 128 -16.70 -0.99 -15.51
C GLY A 128 -17.17 0.29 -16.20
N SER A 129 -16.23 1.19 -16.55
CA SER A 129 -16.56 2.46 -17.22
C SER A 129 -16.97 2.27 -18.68
N MET A 130 -16.34 1.36 -19.42
CA MET A 130 -16.65 1.11 -20.82
C MET A 130 -18.05 0.53 -21.02
N VAL A 131 -18.45 -0.40 -20.15
CA VAL A 131 -19.81 -0.97 -20.17
C VAL A 131 -20.85 0.12 -19.91
N PHE A 132 -20.60 1.00 -18.94
CA PHE A 132 -21.48 2.13 -18.66
C PHE A 132 -21.60 3.07 -19.87
N PHE A 133 -20.49 3.46 -20.49
CA PHE A 133 -20.52 4.31 -21.69
C PHE A 133 -21.23 3.63 -22.86
N GLY A 134 -21.03 2.31 -23.04
CA GLY A 134 -21.73 1.54 -24.07
C GLY A 134 -23.25 1.52 -23.89
N ILE A 135 -23.72 1.24 -22.67
CA ILE A 135 -25.16 1.26 -22.34
C ILE A 135 -25.73 2.68 -22.50
N PHE A 136 -25.01 3.68 -22.01
CA PHE A 136 -25.44 5.08 -22.10
C PHE A 136 -25.57 5.54 -23.56
N ALA A 137 -24.59 5.19 -24.41
CA ALA A 137 -24.64 5.50 -25.84
C ALA A 137 -25.82 4.80 -26.53
N ALA A 138 -26.09 3.53 -26.22
CA ALA A 138 -27.23 2.80 -26.76
C ALA A 138 -28.57 3.44 -26.36
N MET A 139 -28.71 3.87 -25.10
CA MET A 139 -29.89 4.60 -24.63
C MET A 139 -30.08 5.93 -25.37
N MET A 140 -29.02 6.73 -25.52
CA MET A 140 -29.08 8.01 -26.24
C MET A 140 -29.49 7.83 -27.70
N LEU A 141 -28.97 6.80 -28.39
CA LEU A 141 -29.38 6.47 -29.75
C LEU A 141 -30.86 6.08 -29.83
N GLY A 142 -31.35 5.30 -28.86
CA GLY A 142 -32.77 4.95 -28.76
C GLY A 142 -33.67 6.19 -28.64
N VAL A 143 -33.29 7.14 -27.77
CA VAL A 143 -34.03 8.40 -27.59
C VAL A 143 -34.01 9.25 -28.86
N ALA A 144 -32.83 9.42 -29.49
CA ALA A 144 -32.70 10.17 -30.74
C ALA A 144 -33.54 9.55 -31.86
N TYR A 145 -33.56 8.22 -31.95
CA TYR A 145 -34.38 7.50 -32.93
C TYR A 145 -35.88 7.74 -32.72
N LEU A 146 -36.37 7.64 -31.48
CA LEU A 146 -37.77 7.93 -31.17
C LEU A 146 -38.14 9.36 -31.55
N PHE A 147 -37.28 10.34 -31.24
CA PHE A 147 -37.52 11.74 -31.55
C PHE A 147 -37.61 11.99 -33.07
N TRP A 148 -36.69 11.39 -33.84
CA TRP A 148 -36.71 11.47 -35.30
C TRP A 148 -37.94 10.79 -35.90
N SER A 149 -38.29 9.60 -35.39
CA SER A 149 -39.46 8.84 -35.82
C SER A 149 -40.77 9.60 -35.60
N VAL A 150 -40.97 10.19 -34.42
CA VAL A 150 -42.14 11.02 -34.10
C VAL A 150 -42.20 12.26 -34.98
N LYS A 151 -41.08 12.97 -35.16
CA LYS A 151 -41.01 14.15 -36.04
C LYS A 151 -41.39 13.80 -37.48
N ARG A 152 -40.89 12.67 -37.99
CA ARG A 152 -41.19 12.19 -39.35
C ARG A 152 -42.67 11.81 -39.50
N ASN A 153 -43.24 11.14 -38.51
CA ASN A 153 -44.64 10.70 -38.56
C ASN A 153 -45.61 11.89 -38.45
N ASN A 154 -45.30 12.86 -37.59
CA ASN A 154 -46.10 14.08 -37.46
C ASN A 154 -46.03 14.96 -38.73
N ARG A 155 -44.89 14.98 -39.42
CA ARG A 155 -44.76 15.69 -40.71
C ARG A 155 -45.66 15.08 -41.79
N ARG A 156 -45.67 13.74 -41.91
CA ARG A 156 -46.54 13.02 -42.84
C ARG A 156 -48.03 13.28 -42.58
N LYS A 157 -48.44 13.28 -41.31
CA LYS A 157 -49.84 13.56 -40.94
C LYS A 157 -50.28 14.99 -41.28
N ARG A 158 -49.38 15.97 -41.19
CA ARG A 158 -49.65 17.37 -41.58
C ARG A 158 -49.76 17.55 -43.09
N GLU A 159 -48.95 16.84 -43.87
CA GLU A 159 -48.99 16.87 -45.33
C GLU A 159 -50.29 16.23 -45.88
N VAL A 160 -50.80 15.17 -45.23
CA VAL A 160 -52.11 14.59 -45.57
C VAL A 160 -53.26 15.53 -45.19
N ALA A 161 -53.20 16.17 -44.01
CA ALA A 161 -54.24 17.11 -43.57
C ALA A 161 -54.31 18.42 -44.37
N GLN A 162 -53.24 18.81 -45.08
CA GLN A 162 -53.22 19.97 -45.98
C GLN A 162 -53.62 19.63 -47.42
N GLY A 163 -53.66 18.34 -47.78
CA GLY A 163 -54.13 17.88 -49.10
C GLY A 163 -55.66 17.69 -49.18
N GLU A 164 -56.35 17.77 -48.04
CA GLU A 164 -57.82 17.58 -47.93
C GLU A 164 -58.59 18.90 -47.70
N SER A 165 -57.93 20.06 -47.75
CA SER A 165 -58.53 21.39 -47.58
C SER A 165 -58.54 22.20 -48.87
#